data_AF-A0A3D3JKJ7-F1
#
_entry.id   AF-A0A3D3JKJ7-F1
#
_cell.length_a   1.000
_cell.length_b   1.000
_cell.length_c   1.000
_cell.angle_alpha   90.00
_cell.angle_beta   90.00
_cell.angle_gamma   90.00
#
_symmetry.space_group_name_H-M   'P 1'
#
loop_
_entity.id
_entity.type
_entity.pdbx_description
1 polymer ?
#
loop_
_entity_poly.entity_id
_entity_poly.type
_entity_poly.pdbx_seq_one_letter_code
_entity_poly.pdbx_strand_id
1 'polypeptide(L)' 'PTNVISITDGQIFLQSDLFNSGQRPAINPGISVSRVGGDAQVKA' A
#
# COMPACT_ATOMS: atom_id res chain seq x y z
N PRO A 1 -5.99 10.52 10.07
CA PRO A 1 -5.07 9.70 9.24
C PRO A 1 -3.65 10.28 9.16
N THR A 2 -3.53 11.59 8.94
CA THR A 2 -2.26 12.26 8.58
C THR A 2 -1.12 12.01 9.55
N ASN A 3 -1.36 12.07 10.87
CA ASN A 3 -0.30 11.91 11.87
C ASN A 3 0.34 10.51 11.85
N VAL A 4 -0.46 9.48 11.59
CA VAL A 4 0.07 8.10 11.51
C VAL A 4 0.85 7.93 10.22
N ILE A 5 0.33 8.45 9.11
CA ILE A 5 1.01 8.41 7.80
C ILE A 5 2.39 9.09 7.86
N SER A 6 2.50 10.21 8.58
CA SER A 6 3.78 10.92 8.75
C SER A 6 4.81 10.17 9.59
N ILE A 7 4.39 9.22 10.43
CA ILE A 7 5.28 8.43 11.28
C ILE A 7 5.71 7.14 10.57
N THR A 8 4.82 6.54 9.78
CA THR A 8 5.08 5.26 9.11
C THR A 8 6.03 5.38 7.91
N ASP A 9 6.76 4.32 7.61
CA ASP A 9 7.57 4.15 6.40
C ASP A 9 6.79 3.77 5.14
N GLY A 10 5.47 3.71 5.22
CA GLY A 10 4.64 3.40 4.08
C GLY A 10 3.22 3.09 4.51
N GLN A 11 2.36 2.90 3.51
CA GLN A 11 0.97 2.55 3.73
C GLN A 11 0.50 1.59 2.66
N ILE A 12 -0.42 0.71 3.05
CA ILE A 12 -1.23 -0.09 2.14
C ILE A 12 -2.65 0.48 2.20
N PHE A 13 -3.10 1.05 1.09
CA PHE A 13 -4.41 1.68 0.99
C PHE A 13 -5.40 0.72 0.30
N LEU A 14 -6.44 0.32 1.04
CA LEU A 14 -7.47 -0.58 0.56
C LEU A 14 -8.69 0.22 0.04
N GLN A 15 -9.21 -0.14 -1.14
CA GLN A 15 -10.37 0.52 -1.73
C GLN A 15 -11.58 -0.40 -1.85
N SER A 16 -12.74 0.13 -1.43
CA SER A 16 -14.02 -0.58 -1.53
C SER A 16 -14.40 -0.91 -2.97
N ASP A 17 -14.15 -0.02 -3.93
CA ASP A 17 -14.51 -0.25 -5.33
C ASP A 17 -13.72 -1.42 -5.95
N LEU A 18 -12.43 -1.52 -5.62
CA LEU A 18 -11.57 -2.65 -6.02
C LEU A 18 -12.03 -3.96 -5.35
N PHE A 19 -12.39 -3.90 -4.07
CA PHE A 19 -12.92 -5.07 -3.36
C PHE A 19 -14.25 -5.55 -3.95
N ASN A 20 -15.14 -4.63 -4.27
CA ASN A 20 -16.47 -4.88 -4.83
C ASN A 20 -16.40 -5.33 -6.30
N SER A 21 -15.37 -4.95 -7.04
CA SER A 21 -15.08 -5.46 -8.39
C SER A 21 -14.37 -6.83 -8.40
N GLY A 22 -14.13 -7.41 -7.21
CA GLY A 22 -13.56 -8.75 -7.04
C GLY A 22 -12.04 -8.78 -6.91
N GLN A 23 -11.33 -7.65 -6.97
CA GLN A 23 -9.90 -7.60 -6.75
C GLN A 23 -9.58 -7.80 -5.26
N ARG A 24 -8.89 -8.90 -4.93
CA ARG A 24 -8.55 -9.27 -3.55
C ARG A 24 -7.11 -9.78 -3.51
N PRO A 25 -6.20 -9.15 -2.74
CA PRO A 25 -6.43 -8.00 -1.87
C PRO A 25 -6.68 -6.70 -2.64
N ALA A 26 -7.57 -5.84 -2.11
CA ALA A 26 -8.07 -4.65 -2.78
C ALA A 26 -7.13 -3.42 -2.65
N ILE A 27 -5.84 -3.63 -2.91
CA ILE A 27 -4.79 -2.63 -2.73
C ILE A 27 -4.80 -1.65 -3.91
N ASN A 28 -4.86 -0.34 -3.64
CA ASN A 28 -4.63 0.68 -4.65
C ASN A 28 -3.11 0.94 -4.80
N PRO A 29 -2.49 0.58 -5.94
CA PRO A 29 -1.04 0.73 -6.13
C PRO A 29 -0.59 2.19 -6.35
N GLY A 30 -1.50 3.10 -6.73
CA GLY A 30 -1.17 4.52 -6.92
C GLY A 30 -1.06 5.31 -5.63
N ILE A 31 -1.69 4.85 -4.55
CA ILE A 31 -1.70 5.51 -3.22
C ILE A 31 -0.85 4.76 -2.20
N SER A 32 -0.73 3.44 -2.36
CA SER A 32 0.07 2.59 -1.48
C SER A 32 1.55 2.72 -1.81
N VAL A 33 2.39 2.92 -0.78
CA VAL A 33 3.83 3.12 -0.96
C VAL A 33 4.62 2.44 0.17
N SER A 34 5.88 2.13 -0.13
CA SER A 34 6.91 1.78 0.84
C SER A 34 8.12 2.67 0.60
N ARG A 35 8.57 3.37 1.64
CA ARG A 35 9.76 4.23 1.65
C ARG A 35 11.04 3.43 1.51
N VAL A 36 11.08 2.22 2.09
CA VAL A 36 12.24 1.32 2.00
C VAL A 36 12.36 0.72 0.59
N GLY A 37 11.23 0.47 -0.07
CA GLY A 37 11.21 0.08 -1.49
C GLY A 37 11.98 -1.21 -1.79
N GLY A 38 12.79 -1.17 -2.85
CA GLY A 38 13.52 -2.32 -3.38
C GLY A 38 14.61 -2.87 -2.46
N ASP A 39 15.12 -2.06 -1.51
CA ASP A 39 16.15 -2.50 -0.56
C ASP A 39 15.64 -3.61 0.37
N ALA A 40 14.32 -3.70 0.56
CA ALA A 40 13.68 -4.77 1.32
C ALA A 40 13.28 -6.00 0.47
N GLN A 41 13.56 -6.00 -0.84
CA GLN A 41 13.24 -7.12 -1.73
C GLN A 41 14.40 -8.11 -1.82
N VAL A 42 14.10 -9.40 -1.74
CA VAL A 42 15.07 -10.45 -2.08
C VAL A 42 15.28 -10.49 -3.60
N LYS A 43 16.50 -10.81 -4.04
CA LYS A 43 16.77 -11.04 -5.47
C LYS A 43 15.96 -12.25 -5.96
N ALA A 44 15.45 -12.15 -7.18
CA ALA A 44 14.68 -13.19 -7.85
C ALA A 44 15.53 -14.41 -8.20
#